data_AF-A0A4Y8MG41-F1
#
_entry.id   AF-A0A4Y8MG41-F1
#
_cell.length_a   1.000
_cell.length_b   1.000
_cell.length_c   1.000
_cell.angle_alpha   90.00
_cell.angle_beta   90.00
_cell.angle_gamma   90.00
#
_symmetry.space_group_name_H-M   'P 1'
#
loop_
_entity.id
_entity.type
_entity.pdbx_description
1 polymer ?
#
loop_
_entity_poly.entity_id
_entity_poly.type
_entity_poly.pdbx_seq_one_letter_code
_entity_poly.pdbx_strand_id
1 'polypeptide(L)' 'MNEIVDLINEYEAIQNKESLYARVLMSFIADREVRTRHTLDRQIEVTTRDGGQLVRLKHLAQTATIEHLRFV' A
#
# COMPACT_ATOMS: atom_id res chain seq x y z
N MET A 1 -11.74 1.54 9.17
CA MET A 1 -10.50 1.32 9.94
C MET A 1 -9.41 1.05 8.92
N ASN A 2 -8.29 1.79 8.95
CA ASN A 2 -7.28 1.72 7.89
C ASN A 2 -6.15 0.78 8.35
N GLU A 3 -6.41 -0.54 8.25
CA GLU A 3 -5.58 -1.58 8.88
C GLU A 3 -4.08 -1.46 8.56
N ILE A 4 -3.72 -0.95 7.38
CA ILE A 4 -2.32 -0.77 6.99
C ILE A 4 -1.64 0.40 7.71
N VAL A 5 -2.40 1.48 7.98
CA VAL A 5 -1.93 2.63 8.76
C VAL A 5 -1.79 2.25 10.22
N ASP A 6 -2.72 1.44 10.74
CA ASP A 6 -2.63 0.93 12.11
C ASP A 6 -1.37 0.08 12.31
N LEU A 7 -1.03 -0.79 11.34
CA LEU A 7 0.20 -1.59 11.36
C LEU A 7 1.49 -0.75 11.25
N ILE A 8 1.47 0.33 10.46
CA ILE A 8 2.61 1.26 10.35
C ILE A 8 2.81 1.99 11.67
N ASN A 9 1.74 2.50 12.27
CA ASN A 9 1.79 3.16 13.59
C ASN A 9 2.32 2.20 14.66
N GLU A 10 1.87 0.93 14.63
CA GLU A 10 2.37 -0.14 15.51
C GLU A 10 3.87 -0.36 15.29
N TYR A 11 4.32 -0.45 14.03
CA TYR A 11 5.73 -0.57 13.72
C TYR A 11 6.52 0.63 14.24
N GLU A 12 6.06 1.85 14.01
CA GLU A 12 6.70 3.09 14.45
C GLU A 12 6.86 3.15 15.97
N ALA A 13 5.88 2.68 16.73
CA ALA A 13 5.92 2.63 18.20
C ALA A 13 6.96 1.64 18.75
N ILE A 14 7.47 0.68 17.97
CA ILE A 14 8.47 -0.28 18.44
C ILE A 14 9.81 0.41 18.67
N GLN A 15 10.34 0.35 19.90
CA GLN A 15 11.65 0.92 20.23
C GLN A 15 12.82 0.17 19.57
N ASN A 16 12.78 -1.17 19.57
CA ASN A 16 13.82 -1.99 18.96
C ASN A 16 13.39 -2.49 17.57
N LYS A 17 13.78 -1.76 16.52
CA LYS A 17 13.50 -2.12 15.12
C LYS A 17 14.23 -3.39 14.65
N GLU A 18 15.25 -3.84 15.39
CA GLU A 18 15.95 -5.08 15.08
C GLU A 18 15.28 -6.32 15.67
N SER A 19 14.30 -6.14 16.56
CA SER A 19 13.55 -7.26 17.15
C SER A 19 12.90 -8.12 16.07
N LEU A 20 12.77 -9.43 16.35
CA LEU A 20 12.08 -10.36 15.46
C LEU A 20 10.67 -9.87 15.13
N TYR A 21 9.97 -9.34 16.12
CA TYR A 21 8.63 -8.77 15.96
C TYR A 21 8.62 -7.58 14.99
N ALA A 22 9.54 -6.62 15.12
CA ALA A 22 9.62 -5.49 14.18
C ALA A 22 9.89 -5.95 12.73
N ARG A 23 10.75 -6.95 12.55
CA ARG A 23 11.06 -7.51 11.22
C ARG A 23 9.87 -8.24 10.60
N VAL A 24 9.17 -9.05 11.41
CA VAL A 24 7.95 -9.75 10.97
C VAL A 24 6.86 -8.74 10.62
N LEU A 25 6.66 -7.71 11.44
CA LEU A 25 5.68 -6.66 11.19
C LEU A 25 5.99 -5.90 9.90
N MET A 26 7.25 -5.51 9.66
CA MET A 26 7.66 -4.89 8.40
C MET A 26 7.44 -5.79 7.19
N SER A 27 7.77 -7.08 7.30
CA SER A 27 7.50 -8.03 6.22
C SER A 27 6.01 -8.12 5.90
N PHE A 28 5.16 -8.11 6.93
CA PHE A 28 3.71 -8.15 6.76
C PHE A 28 3.15 -6.86 6.13
N ILE A 29 3.65 -5.69 6.56
CA ILE A 29 3.30 -4.39 5.97
C ILE A 29 3.68 -4.37 4.48
N ALA A 30 4.90 -4.78 4.13
CA ALA A 30 5.39 -4.80 2.76
C ALA A 30 4.57 -5.74 1.86
N ASP A 31 4.27 -6.94 2.34
CA ASP A 31 3.47 -7.93 1.62
C ASP A 31 2.02 -7.43 1.40
N ARG A 32 1.46 -6.73 2.39
CA ARG A 32 0.14 -6.11 2.26
C ARG A 32 0.14 -4.89 1.34
N GLU A 33 1.22 -4.12 1.30
CA GLU A 33 1.42 -3.04 0.35
C GLU A 33 1.35 -3.57 -1.10
N VAL A 34 2.12 -4.61 -1.39
CA VAL A 34 2.19 -5.23 -2.72
C VAL A 34 0.81 -5.71 -3.17
N ARG A 35 0.07 -6.41 -2.29
CA ARG A 35 -1.30 -6.85 -2.59
C ARG A 35 -2.26 -5.69 -2.86
N THR A 36 -2.14 -4.61 -2.09
CA THR A 36 -3.01 -3.43 -2.23
C THR A 36 -2.74 -2.75 -3.57
N ARG A 37 -1.46 -2.56 -3.93
CA ARG A 37 -1.05 -2.01 -5.23
C ARG A 37 -1.55 -2.87 -6.39
N HIS A 38 -1.40 -4.19 -6.32
CA HIS A 38 -1.93 -5.09 -7.36
C HIS A 38 -3.46 -5.01 -7.50
N THR A 39 -4.17 -4.90 -6.39
CA THR A 39 -5.63 -4.76 -6.39
C THR A 39 -6.04 -3.45 -7.06
N LEU A 40 -5.35 -2.35 -6.71
CA LEU A 40 -5.60 -1.04 -7.28
C LEU A 40 -5.26 -0.98 -8.77
N ASP A 41 -4.15 -1.58 -9.21
CA ASP A 41 -3.79 -1.69 -10.62
C ASP A 41 -4.88 -2.42 -11.40
N ARG A 42 -5.40 -3.54 -10.85
CA ARG A 42 -6.48 -4.30 -11.48
C ARG A 42 -7.78 -3.50 -11.55
N GLN A 43 -8.13 -2.76 -10.49
CA GLN A 43 -9.30 -1.89 -10.51
C GLN A 43 -9.16 -0.81 -11.59
N ILE A 44 -8.01 -0.12 -11.63
CA ILE A 44 -7.71 0.92 -12.62
C ILE A 44 -7.86 0.39 -14.05
N GLU A 45 -7.36 -0.81 -14.33
CA GLU A 45 -7.50 -1.47 -15.64
C GLU A 45 -8.95 -1.78 -16.01
N VAL A 46 -9.76 -2.22 -15.04
CA VAL A 46 -11.16 -2.58 -15.27
C VAL A 46 -12.05 -1.34 -15.43
N THR A 47 -11.76 -0.26 -14.70
CA THR A 47 -12.64 0.91 -14.64
C THR A 47 -12.27 2.03 -15.60
N THR A 48 -11.03 2.06 -16.11
CA THR A 48 -10.52 3.19 -16.92
C THR A 48 -10.44 2.82 -18.39
N ARG A 49 -11.28 3.46 -19.22
CA ARG A 49 -11.31 3.25 -20.67
C ARG A 49 -10.39 4.18 -21.46
N ASP A 50 -10.08 5.35 -20.90
CA ASP A 50 -9.19 6.32 -21.54
C ASP A 50 -7.72 5.99 -21.25
N GLY A 51 -6.93 5.84 -22.32
CA GLY A 51 -5.52 5.44 -22.20
C GLY A 51 -4.64 6.47 -21.49
N GLY A 52 -4.96 7.77 -21.63
CA GLY A 52 -4.22 8.84 -20.94
C GLY A 52 -4.48 8.85 -19.44
N GLN A 53 -5.74 8.69 -19.04
CA GLN A 53 -6.14 8.52 -17.64
C GLN A 53 -5.57 7.24 -17.04
N LEU A 54 -5.55 6.14 -17.81
CA LEU A 54 -4.99 4.86 -17.34
C LEU A 54 -3.52 5.02 -16.92
N VAL A 55 -2.70 5.66 -17.76
CA VAL A 55 -1.27 5.88 -17.46
C VAL A 55 -1.10 6.74 -16.21
N ARG A 56 -1.88 7.82 -16.07
CA ARG A 56 -1.81 8.70 -14.89
C ARG A 56 -2.22 7.99 -13.61
N LEU A 57 -3.29 7.21 -13.65
CA LEU A 57 -3.79 6.47 -12.49
C LEU A 57 -2.82 5.36 -12.08
N LYS A 58 -2.25 4.62 -13.03
CA LYS A 58 -1.19 3.62 -12.74
C LYS A 58 0.04 4.26 -12.11
N HIS A 59 0.51 5.39 -12.67
CA HIS A 59 1.64 6.11 -12.09
C HIS A 59 1.35 6.56 -10.65
N LEU A 60 0.14 7.06 -10.39
CA LEU A 60 -0.28 7.46 -9.05
C LEU A 60 -0.37 6.26 -8.09
N ALA A 61 -0.94 5.14 -8.54
CA ALA A 61 -1.00 3.89 -7.77
C ALA A 61 0.39 3.31 -7.42
N GLN A 62 1.41 3.60 -8.23
CA GLN A 62 2.79 3.15 -8.01
C GLN A 62 3.63 4.12 -7.16
N THR A 63 3.31 5.42 -7.19
CA THR A 63 4.13 6.45 -6.53
C THR A 63 3.51 7.02 -5.25
N ALA A 64 2.20 6.83 -5.05
CA ALA A 64 1.56 7.24 -3.82
C ALA A 64 2.13 6.48 -2.61
N THR A 65 2.26 7.20 -1.51
CA THR A 65 2.51 6.60 -0.20
C THR A 65 1.35 5.67 0.14
N ILE A 66 1.65 4.62 0.88
CA ILE A 66 0.68 3.59 1.22
C ILE A 66 -0.55 4.13 1.95
N GLU A 67 -0.36 5.20 2.74
CA GLU A 67 -1.41 5.95 3.43
C GLU A 67 -2.41 6.60 2.47
N HIS A 68 -1.95 6.94 1.25
CA HIS A 68 -2.72 7.59 0.20
C HIS A 68 -3.29 6.61 -0.84
N LEU A 69 -2.94 5.31 -0.79
CA LEU A 69 -3.49 4.28 -1.68
C LEU A 69 -4.95 3.90 -1.36
N ARG A 70 -5.66 4.75 -0.60
CA ARG A 70 -7.07 4.56 -0.28
C ARG A 70 -7.93 4.89 -1.50
N PHE A 71 -8.25 3.89 -2.30
CA PHE A 71 -9.39 3.95 -3.20
C PHE A 71 -10.27 2.71 -3.03
N VAL A 72 -11.57 2.99 -3.13
CA VAL A 72 -12.76 2.18 -2.82
C VAL A 72 -12.80 0.86 -3.57
#